data_AF-A0A859QYD9-F1
#
_entry.id   AF-A0A859QYD9-F1
#
_cell.length_a   1.000
_cell.length_b   1.000
_cell.length_c   1.000
_cell.angle_alpha   90.00
_cell.angle_beta   90.00
_cell.angle_gamma   90.00
#
_symmetry.space_group_name_H-M   'P 1'
#
loop_
_entity.id
_entity.type
_entity.pdbx_description
1 polymer ?
#
loop_
_entity_poly.entity_id
_entity_poly.type
_entity_poly.pdbx_seq_one_letter_code
_entity_poly.pdbx_strand_id
1 'polypeptide(L)'
;MRALADDFELVYRSERPQNVHCYTPGIVVTASRRLIATFDLGGDGVRDLPGPKGSRARGMRFGMGKVYVSDDGGSSWAERCTFPFWHARPFIAAGRLYILGHAGDLMIIASDDRGETWSVPVALTANMKWHGSSCNVLHADPYVYLALDERRDLAVKGWNVAGLAPRLLRARIDQDLLDPNSWTISESFSFNEIVSPSDLDLFGVPFYSTLVRAPAELGSGRLCAPMGWLEPNIVQFHDPAHLWHDPAGRTVHLFLRTNTGGTGYAALVKVVEQDDGRLFTSLQSTPSGKKALFIPFPGGHLKFFLHYDDGTQLYWLLSSQATDSMVRLTHMPRARYNLPNNERHRLQLHFSRNCIDWCFAGLVAAGQTERHARNYASMAVDGDDLLVLCRSGDEEGRDPQYTNLITLHRVKEFRKLVY
;
A
#
# COMPACT_ATOMS: atom_id res chain seq x y z
N MET A 1 2.07 22.79 -15.85
CA MET A 1 0.87 22.35 -15.09
C MET A 1 1.17 22.54 -13.62
N ARG A 2 0.36 23.31 -12.89
CA ARG A 2 0.48 23.45 -11.43
C ARG A 2 -0.04 22.16 -10.78
N ALA A 3 0.64 21.66 -9.76
CA ALA A 3 0.14 20.50 -9.01
C ALA A 3 -1.14 20.85 -8.25
N LEU A 4 -2.02 19.86 -8.08
CA LEU A 4 -3.36 19.99 -7.52
C LEU A 4 -3.34 20.32 -6.02
N ALA A 5 -2.31 19.88 -5.30
CA ALA A 5 -2.16 20.01 -3.85
C ALA A 5 -0.67 20.00 -3.43
N ASP A 6 0.10 20.93 -4.00
CA ASP A 6 1.55 21.01 -3.70
C ASP A 6 1.83 21.51 -2.28
N ASP A 7 0.98 22.41 -1.79
CA ASP A 7 0.94 22.84 -0.39
C ASP A 7 0.50 21.67 0.51
N PHE A 8 1.06 21.59 1.71
CA PHE A 8 0.76 20.52 2.65
C PHE A 8 0.83 20.98 4.10
N GLU A 9 0.08 20.28 4.94
CA GLU A 9 0.20 20.35 6.39
C GLU A 9 1.18 19.28 6.88
N LEU A 10 2.00 19.62 7.87
CA LEU A 10 2.95 18.70 8.47
C LEU A 10 2.25 17.90 9.57
N VAL A 11 2.13 16.59 9.38
CA VAL A 11 1.57 15.68 10.41
C VAL A 11 2.66 15.24 11.37
N TYR A 12 3.85 14.93 10.84
CA TYR A 12 4.99 14.48 11.64
C TYR A 12 6.32 14.76 10.95
N ARG A 13 7.33 15.14 11.75
CA ARG A 13 8.74 15.19 11.36
C ARG A 13 9.57 14.33 12.31
N SER A 14 10.43 13.50 11.74
CA SER A 14 11.42 12.77 12.51
C SER A 14 12.48 13.72 13.07
N GLU A 15 12.69 13.69 14.38
CA GLU A 15 13.76 14.43 15.07
C GLU A 15 15.16 13.87 14.78
N ARG A 16 15.24 12.62 14.30
CA ARG A 16 16.49 11.91 13.99
C ARG A 16 16.46 11.37 12.55
N PRO A 17 16.37 12.23 11.53
CA PRO A 17 16.02 11.84 10.15
C PRO A 17 17.03 10.89 9.50
N GLN A 18 18.27 10.83 10.02
CA GLN A 18 19.33 9.95 9.52
C GLN A 18 19.19 8.48 9.97
N ASN A 19 18.48 8.20 11.06
CA ASN A 19 18.32 6.81 11.56
C ASN A 19 16.94 6.46 12.12
N VAL A 20 15.99 7.41 12.16
CA VAL A 20 14.57 7.21 12.39
C VAL A 20 13.83 7.74 11.16
N HIS A 21 13.21 6.83 10.42
CA HIS A 21 12.57 7.11 9.15
C HIS A 21 11.07 6.92 9.26
N CYS A 22 10.32 7.74 8.52
CA CYS A 22 8.90 7.58 8.34
C CYS A 22 8.63 6.47 7.33
N TYR A 23 7.67 5.61 7.65
CA TYR A 23 7.19 4.56 6.77
C TYR A 23 5.73 4.84 6.44
N THR A 24 4.87 3.85 6.54
CA THR A 24 3.68 3.71 5.72
C THR A 24 2.49 4.51 6.27
N PRO A 25 2.00 5.57 5.59
CA PRO A 25 0.87 6.36 6.06
C PRO A 25 -0.48 5.71 5.73
N GLY A 26 -1.42 5.71 6.68
CA GLY A 26 -2.83 5.37 6.53
C GLY A 26 -3.72 6.50 7.04
N ILE A 27 -4.87 6.74 6.39
CA ILE A 27 -5.81 7.78 6.81
C ILE A 27 -7.25 7.28 6.71
N VAL A 28 -8.08 7.65 7.69
CA VAL A 28 -9.53 7.50 7.63
C VAL A 28 -10.20 8.76 8.17
N VAL A 29 -11.37 9.09 7.62
CA VAL A 29 -12.23 10.18 8.09
C VAL A 29 -13.41 9.54 8.83
N THR A 30 -13.62 9.95 10.09
CA THR A 30 -14.73 9.46 10.90
C THR A 30 -16.05 10.12 10.50
N ALA A 31 -17.19 9.58 10.96
CA ALA A 31 -18.50 10.19 10.77
C ALA A 31 -18.60 11.62 11.36
N SER A 32 -17.83 11.93 12.41
CA SER A 32 -17.71 13.28 12.97
C SER A 32 -16.71 14.18 12.24
N ARG A 33 -16.22 13.77 11.06
CA ARG A 33 -15.18 14.43 10.25
C ARG A 33 -13.81 14.60 10.94
N ARG A 34 -13.60 13.95 12.08
CA ARG A 34 -12.28 13.81 12.69
C ARG A 34 -11.40 12.95 11.80
N LEU A 35 -10.15 13.38 11.61
CA LEU A 35 -9.14 12.67 10.84
C LEU A 35 -8.32 11.78 11.75
N ILE A 36 -8.10 10.54 11.33
CA ILE A 36 -7.19 9.60 11.99
C ILE A 36 -6.08 9.26 11.01
N ALA A 37 -4.85 9.61 11.37
CA ALA A 37 -3.64 9.28 10.63
C ALA A 37 -2.85 8.20 11.37
N THR A 38 -2.39 7.18 10.65
CA THR A 38 -1.44 6.20 11.16
C THR A 38 -0.18 6.22 10.31
N PHE A 39 0.95 5.96 10.93
CA PHE A 39 2.19 5.66 10.23
C PHE A 39 3.12 4.88 11.15
N ASP A 40 4.22 4.36 10.62
CA ASP A 40 5.23 3.69 11.43
C ASP A 40 6.60 4.34 11.28
N LEU A 41 7.38 4.25 12.36
CA LEU A 41 8.78 4.62 12.39
C LEU A 41 9.64 3.38 12.24
N GLY A 42 10.68 3.46 11.43
CA GLY A 42 11.70 2.43 11.26
C GLY A 42 13.11 2.99 11.25
N GLY A 43 14.11 2.12 11.08
CA GLY A 43 15.52 2.47 11.14
C GLY A 43 16.17 2.13 12.48
N ASP A 44 17.50 2.15 12.51
CA ASP A 44 18.28 1.64 13.65
C ASP A 44 18.05 2.47 14.92
N GLY A 45 17.75 3.77 14.79
CA GLY A 45 17.49 4.67 15.91
C GLY A 45 16.17 4.42 16.64
N VAL A 46 15.23 3.67 16.03
CA VAL A 46 13.93 3.37 16.67
C VAL A 46 14.13 2.60 17.97
N ARG A 47 15.18 1.79 18.08
CA ARG A 47 15.44 1.01 19.30
C ARG A 47 15.62 1.87 20.55
N ASP A 48 16.08 3.11 20.39
CA ASP A 48 16.36 4.03 21.50
C ASP A 48 15.14 4.91 21.85
N LEU A 49 14.08 4.88 21.04
CA LEU A 49 12.88 5.68 21.31
C LEU A 49 12.12 5.10 22.53
N PRO A 50 11.34 5.89 23.28
CA PRO A 50 10.44 5.36 24.31
C PRO A 50 9.25 4.61 23.70
N GLY A 51 8.47 3.85 24.50
CA GLY A 51 7.22 3.20 24.07
C GLY A 51 7.34 1.79 23.44
N PRO A 52 6.22 1.17 23.06
CA PRO A 52 6.17 -0.19 22.53
C PRO A 52 6.79 -0.30 21.12
N LYS A 53 7.48 -1.40 20.84
CA LYS A 53 8.15 -1.66 19.55
C LYS A 53 7.90 -3.09 19.07
N GLY A 54 7.56 -3.22 17.80
CA GLY A 54 7.51 -4.49 17.10
C GLY A 54 8.90 -4.90 16.64
N SER A 55 9.29 -6.14 16.95
CA SER A 55 10.58 -6.70 16.54
C SER A 55 10.45 -7.56 15.28
N ARG A 56 11.40 -7.42 14.35
CA ARG A 56 11.58 -8.31 13.19
C ARG A 56 13.04 -8.71 13.06
N ALA A 57 13.28 -9.69 12.20
CA ALA A 57 14.63 -10.18 11.89
C ALA A 57 15.41 -10.55 13.16
N ARG A 58 14.79 -11.36 14.04
CA ARG A 58 15.40 -11.82 15.31
C ARG A 58 15.86 -10.67 16.23
N GLY A 59 15.08 -9.59 16.36
CA GLY A 59 15.45 -8.48 17.25
C GLY A 59 16.38 -7.44 16.64
N MET A 60 16.73 -7.56 15.35
CA MET A 60 17.63 -6.62 14.69
C MET A 60 16.91 -5.40 14.11
N ARG A 61 15.59 -5.48 13.86
CA ARG A 61 14.80 -4.37 13.30
C ARG A 61 13.58 -4.08 14.15
N PHE A 62 13.45 -2.83 14.57
CA PHE A 62 12.35 -2.35 15.40
C PHE A 62 11.50 -1.35 14.66
N GLY A 63 10.19 -1.41 14.89
CA GLY A 63 9.27 -0.40 14.40
C GLY A 63 8.20 -0.07 15.40
N MET A 64 7.70 1.13 15.23
CA MET A 64 6.75 1.74 16.14
C MET A 64 5.69 2.44 15.31
N GLY A 65 4.50 1.88 15.32
CA GLY A 65 3.33 2.56 14.78
C GLY A 65 2.93 3.74 15.65
N LYS A 66 2.34 4.75 15.02
CA LYS A 66 1.85 5.98 15.63
C LYS A 66 0.42 6.24 15.18
N VAL A 67 -0.38 6.81 16.07
CA VAL A 67 -1.72 7.35 15.78
C VAL A 67 -1.72 8.83 16.07
N TYR A 68 -2.09 9.60 15.06
CA TYR A 68 -2.26 11.05 15.12
C TYR A 68 -3.72 11.36 14.78
N VAL A 69 -4.28 12.35 15.46
CA VAL A 69 -5.68 12.76 15.29
C VAL A 69 -5.77 14.26 15.03
N SER A 70 -6.74 14.66 14.21
CA SER A 70 -7.05 16.07 13.96
C SER A 70 -8.56 16.28 13.94
N ASP A 71 -9.01 17.28 14.70
CA ASP A 71 -10.42 17.71 14.79
C ASP A 71 -10.67 19.03 14.02
N ASP A 72 -9.64 19.63 13.40
CA ASP A 72 -9.69 20.92 12.71
C ASP A 72 -9.40 20.81 11.20
N GLY A 73 -9.70 19.65 10.60
CA GLY A 73 -9.54 19.43 9.16
C GLY A 73 -8.10 19.23 8.70
N GLY A 74 -7.17 18.95 9.64
CA GLY A 74 -5.78 18.62 9.38
C GLY A 74 -4.79 19.77 9.63
N SER A 75 -5.26 20.92 10.13
CA SER A 75 -4.42 22.08 10.44
C SER A 75 -3.54 21.86 11.69
N SER A 76 -4.01 21.08 12.64
CA SER A 76 -3.20 20.63 13.79
C SER A 76 -3.42 19.15 14.08
N TRP A 77 -2.40 18.51 14.65
CA TRP A 77 -2.40 17.09 14.93
C TRP A 77 -1.90 16.80 16.34
N ALA A 78 -2.58 15.87 17.01
CA ALA A 78 -2.16 15.37 18.31
C ALA A 78 -1.83 13.88 18.24
N GLU A 79 -0.69 13.49 18.81
CA GLU A 79 -0.38 12.08 19.02
C GLU A 79 -1.30 11.49 20.10
N ARG A 80 -1.84 10.29 19.84
CA ARG A 80 -2.71 9.57 20.78
C ARG A 80 -2.18 8.21 21.21
N CYS A 81 -1.49 7.51 20.33
CA CYS A 81 -1.04 6.16 20.63
C CYS A 81 0.25 5.83 19.88
N THR A 82 1.07 4.98 20.49
CA THR A 82 2.12 4.23 19.82
C THR A 82 1.86 2.74 19.99
N PHE A 83 2.15 1.94 18.96
CA PHE A 83 1.86 0.50 18.96
C PHE A 83 3.00 -0.33 18.32
N PRO A 84 3.20 -1.59 18.75
CA PRO A 84 4.38 -2.39 18.41
C PRO A 84 4.24 -3.17 17.09
N PHE A 85 3.73 -2.56 16.03
CA PHE A 85 3.62 -3.21 14.72
C PHE A 85 3.68 -2.21 13.58
N TRP A 86 3.82 -2.72 12.35
CA TRP A 86 4.14 -1.91 11.17
C TRP A 86 3.10 -2.03 10.07
N HIS A 87 3.26 -1.16 9.07
CA HIS A 87 2.55 -1.19 7.79
C HIS A 87 1.04 -1.18 8.02
N ALA A 88 0.63 -0.44 9.03
CA ALA A 88 -0.70 -0.50 9.58
C ALA A 88 -1.60 0.50 8.87
N ARG A 89 -2.88 0.13 8.76
CA ARG A 89 -3.92 0.98 8.18
C ARG A 89 -5.07 1.14 9.17
N PRO A 90 -5.64 2.35 9.31
CA PRO A 90 -6.84 2.55 10.07
C PRO A 90 -8.06 2.21 9.20
N PHE A 91 -9.12 1.70 9.81
CA PHE A 91 -10.41 1.46 9.15
C PHE A 91 -11.54 1.48 10.17
N ILE A 92 -12.76 1.73 9.70
CA ILE A 92 -13.95 1.81 10.56
C ILE A 92 -14.89 0.67 10.18
N ALA A 93 -15.26 -0.18 11.14
CA ALA A 93 -16.25 -1.24 10.94
C ALA A 93 -17.28 -1.19 12.07
N ALA A 94 -18.56 -1.22 11.71
CA ALA A 94 -19.69 -1.09 12.65
C ALA A 94 -19.55 0.11 13.62
N GLY A 95 -19.05 1.25 13.14
CA GLY A 95 -18.87 2.48 13.94
C GLY A 95 -17.65 2.47 14.87
N ARG A 96 -16.92 1.37 14.98
CA ARG A 96 -15.70 1.24 15.78
C ARG A 96 -14.46 1.43 14.91
N LEU A 97 -13.44 2.06 15.47
CA LEU A 97 -12.19 2.32 14.77
C LEU A 97 -11.18 1.20 15.06
N TYR A 98 -10.50 0.74 14.02
CA TYR A 98 -9.51 -0.33 14.10
C TYR A 98 -8.23 0.09 13.39
N ILE A 99 -7.12 -0.47 13.83
CA ILE A 99 -5.84 -0.40 13.12
C ILE A 99 -5.30 -1.82 12.99
N LEU A 100 -5.06 -2.27 11.76
CA LEU A 100 -4.51 -3.58 11.45
C LEU A 100 -3.18 -3.44 10.72
N GLY A 101 -2.17 -4.16 11.19
CA GLY A 101 -0.84 -4.26 10.59
C GLY A 101 -0.17 -5.57 10.98
N HIS A 102 1.16 -5.58 11.11
CA HIS A 102 1.87 -6.81 11.48
C HIS A 102 3.20 -6.62 12.20
N ALA A 103 3.56 -7.57 13.04
CA ALA A 103 4.85 -7.66 13.75
C ALA A 103 5.42 -9.09 13.67
N GLY A 104 5.49 -9.63 12.45
CA GLY A 104 5.59 -11.08 12.26
C GLY A 104 4.19 -11.56 11.93
N ASP A 105 3.40 -11.86 12.96
CA ASP A 105 1.97 -12.12 12.88
C ASP A 105 1.15 -10.85 12.60
N LEU A 106 -0.09 -11.04 12.12
CA LEU A 106 -1.06 -9.97 12.00
C LEU A 106 -1.44 -9.45 13.38
N MET A 107 -1.51 -8.13 13.51
CA MET A 107 -1.82 -7.45 14.75
C MET A 107 -2.97 -6.47 14.54
N ILE A 108 -3.86 -6.37 15.51
CA ILE A 108 -4.97 -5.42 15.52
C ILE A 108 -5.09 -4.71 16.88
N ILE A 109 -5.49 -3.45 16.84
CA ILE A 109 -6.00 -2.67 17.99
C ILE A 109 -7.31 -2.01 17.58
N ALA A 110 -8.13 -1.68 18.57
CA ALA A 110 -9.38 -0.98 18.37
C ALA A 110 -9.52 0.22 19.31
N SER A 111 -10.37 1.17 18.91
CA SER A 111 -10.77 2.33 19.70
C SER A 111 -12.28 2.49 19.67
N ASP A 112 -12.84 2.67 20.86
CA ASP A 112 -14.28 2.84 21.12
C ASP A 112 -14.66 4.31 21.39
N ASP A 113 -13.67 5.21 21.39
CA ASP A 113 -13.79 6.63 21.75
C ASP A 113 -13.21 7.56 20.68
N ARG A 114 -13.39 7.20 19.40
CA ARG A 114 -12.98 8.00 18.23
C ARG A 114 -11.46 8.22 18.12
N GLY A 115 -10.68 7.26 18.57
CA GLY A 115 -9.22 7.25 18.45
C GLY A 115 -8.49 7.95 19.60
N GLU A 116 -9.19 8.30 20.68
CA GLU A 116 -8.57 8.89 21.89
C GLU A 116 -7.77 7.85 22.68
N THR A 117 -8.36 6.68 22.92
CA THR A 117 -7.72 5.53 23.57
C THR A 117 -7.82 4.27 22.72
N TRP A 118 -6.91 3.33 22.98
CA TRP A 118 -6.73 2.14 22.17
C TRP A 118 -6.58 0.89 23.03
N SER A 119 -7.14 -0.22 22.57
CA SER A 119 -6.96 -1.52 23.19
C SER A 119 -5.50 -1.96 23.20
N VAL A 120 -5.16 -2.96 24.02
CA VAL A 120 -3.90 -3.67 23.87
C VAL A 120 -3.83 -4.37 22.49
N PRO A 121 -2.64 -4.50 21.87
CA PRO A 121 -2.49 -5.22 20.62
C PRO A 121 -2.87 -6.70 20.74
N VAL A 122 -3.69 -7.18 19.80
CA VAL A 122 -4.11 -8.58 19.69
C VAL A 122 -3.50 -9.18 18.43
N ALA A 123 -2.94 -10.39 18.53
CA ALA A 123 -2.44 -11.14 17.39
C ALA A 123 -3.59 -11.92 16.73
N LEU A 124 -3.78 -11.75 15.42
CA LEU A 124 -4.79 -12.47 14.62
C LEU A 124 -4.26 -13.74 13.96
N THR A 125 -2.93 -13.91 13.93
CA THR A 125 -2.28 -15.13 13.45
C THR A 125 -1.23 -15.59 14.45
N ALA A 126 -0.75 -16.82 14.29
CA ALA A 126 0.32 -17.37 15.12
C ALA A 126 1.45 -17.96 14.27
N ASN A 127 2.69 -17.53 14.53
CA ASN A 127 3.92 -18.01 13.89
C ASN A 127 3.97 -17.80 12.37
N MET A 128 3.23 -16.83 11.85
CA MET A 128 3.28 -16.43 10.46
C MET A 128 4.23 -15.25 10.24
N LYS A 129 4.53 -14.96 8.97
CA LYS A 129 5.37 -13.82 8.59
C LYS A 129 4.67 -13.01 7.53
N TRP A 130 4.24 -11.82 7.91
CA TRP A 130 3.50 -10.95 7.03
C TRP A 130 4.39 -9.84 6.42
N HIS A 131 3.85 -9.23 5.37
CA HIS A 131 4.34 -8.08 4.65
C HIS A 131 3.14 -7.28 4.15
N GLY A 132 3.34 -5.99 3.89
CA GLY A 132 2.26 -5.16 3.37
C GLY A 132 2.60 -3.68 3.38
N SER A 133 1.58 -2.86 3.16
CA SER A 133 1.58 -1.42 3.33
C SER A 133 0.16 -1.01 3.76
N SER A 134 -0.11 0.28 3.87
CA SER A 134 -1.46 0.81 4.07
C SER A 134 -2.10 0.91 2.69
N CYS A 135 -2.75 -0.18 2.30
CA CYS A 135 -3.56 -0.28 1.10
C CYS A 135 -5.04 -0.11 1.49
N ASN A 136 -5.93 -0.06 0.50
CA ASN A 136 -7.34 0.16 0.75
C ASN A 136 -8.02 -0.96 1.56
N VAL A 137 -9.25 -0.67 1.98
CA VAL A 137 -10.17 -1.57 2.68
C VAL A 137 -11.46 -1.57 1.88
N LEU A 138 -11.98 -2.77 1.60
CA LEU A 138 -13.26 -2.91 0.92
C LEU A 138 -14.35 -3.20 1.96
N HIS A 139 -15.40 -2.38 1.94
CA HIS A 139 -16.61 -2.58 2.72
C HIS A 139 -17.68 -3.12 1.77
N ALA A 140 -18.18 -4.33 2.02
CA ALA A 140 -19.26 -4.92 1.25
C ALA A 140 -20.14 -5.73 2.20
N ASP A 141 -21.25 -5.13 2.62
CA ASP A 141 -22.11 -5.62 3.67
C ASP A 141 -22.50 -7.10 3.47
N PRO A 142 -22.42 -7.94 4.52
CA PRO A 142 -22.11 -7.62 5.92
C PRO A 142 -20.60 -7.72 6.28
N TYR A 143 -19.71 -7.62 5.30
CA TYR A 143 -18.28 -7.92 5.48
C TYR A 143 -17.37 -6.71 5.30
N VAL A 144 -16.23 -6.78 5.99
CA VAL A 144 -15.05 -5.96 5.70
C VAL A 144 -13.94 -6.85 5.16
N TYR A 145 -13.22 -6.34 4.16
CA TYR A 145 -12.13 -7.02 3.49
C TYR A 145 -10.83 -6.21 3.57
N LEU A 146 -9.75 -6.89 3.96
CA LEU A 146 -8.39 -6.37 3.95
C LEU A 146 -7.47 -7.32 3.18
N ALA A 147 -6.32 -6.84 2.75
CA ALA A 147 -5.33 -7.67 2.05
C ALA A 147 -3.91 -7.33 2.49
N LEU A 148 -3.14 -8.38 2.76
CA LEU A 148 -1.72 -8.35 3.11
C LEU A 148 -0.98 -9.52 2.44
N ASP A 149 0.34 -9.47 2.43
CA ASP A 149 1.17 -10.52 1.86
C ASP A 149 1.72 -11.44 2.94
N GLU A 150 1.58 -12.74 2.78
CA GLU A 150 2.32 -13.72 3.57
C GLU A 150 3.67 -14.01 2.91
N ARG A 151 4.75 -14.05 3.70
CA ARG A 151 6.07 -14.52 3.27
C ARG A 151 6.12 -16.03 3.35
N ARG A 152 5.74 -16.69 2.26
CA ARG A 152 5.74 -18.15 2.14
C ARG A 152 7.11 -18.73 1.83
N ASP A 153 7.78 -18.23 0.79
CA ASP A 153 9.13 -18.70 0.44
C ASP A 153 10.20 -17.89 1.18
N LEU A 154 10.65 -18.40 2.32
CA LEU A 154 11.68 -17.75 3.13
C LEU A 154 13.11 -17.97 2.63
N ALA A 155 13.31 -18.75 1.56
CA ALA A 155 14.63 -19.00 0.98
C ALA A 155 15.09 -17.88 0.04
N VAL A 156 14.19 -16.95 -0.33
CA VAL A 156 14.54 -15.77 -1.14
C VAL A 156 15.50 -14.86 -0.35
N LYS A 157 16.68 -14.62 -0.90
CA LYS A 157 17.69 -13.72 -0.34
C LYS A 157 17.36 -12.27 -0.66
N GLY A 158 17.65 -11.36 0.27
CA GLY A 158 17.42 -9.93 0.09
C GLY A 158 15.94 -9.55 0.21
N TRP A 159 15.43 -8.75 -0.72
CA TRP A 159 14.03 -8.32 -0.71
C TRP A 159 13.12 -9.43 -1.24
N ASN A 160 12.34 -10.04 -0.35
CA ASN A 160 11.53 -11.21 -0.64
C ASN A 160 10.18 -10.84 -1.26
N VAL A 161 10.17 -10.29 -2.48
CA VAL A 161 8.93 -10.02 -3.25
C VAL A 161 8.49 -11.21 -4.10
N ALA A 162 9.43 -12.06 -4.51
CA ALA A 162 9.14 -13.28 -5.27
C ALA A 162 8.46 -14.37 -4.43
N GLY A 163 8.70 -14.38 -3.12
CA GLY A 163 8.16 -15.38 -2.18
C GLY A 163 6.91 -14.94 -1.43
N LEU A 164 6.30 -13.81 -1.83
CA LEU A 164 5.06 -13.31 -1.23
C LEU A 164 3.84 -13.99 -1.83
N ALA A 165 2.90 -14.35 -0.98
CA ALA A 165 1.57 -14.84 -1.36
C ALA A 165 0.52 -13.84 -0.86
N PRO A 166 -0.26 -13.19 -1.75
CA PRO A 166 -1.26 -12.22 -1.31
C PRO A 166 -2.46 -12.93 -0.71
N ARG A 167 -2.88 -12.50 0.48
CA ARG A 167 -3.99 -13.10 1.24
C ARG A 167 -5.10 -12.07 1.40
N LEU A 168 -6.33 -12.45 1.05
CA LEU A 168 -7.53 -11.71 1.39
C LEU A 168 -7.97 -12.11 2.80
N LEU A 169 -8.30 -11.12 3.61
CA LEU A 169 -8.86 -11.26 4.95
C LEU A 169 -10.30 -10.77 4.90
N ARG A 170 -11.24 -11.57 5.38
CA ARG A 170 -12.65 -11.22 5.47
C ARG A 170 -13.14 -11.44 6.89
N ALA A 171 -13.85 -10.46 7.44
CA ALA A 171 -14.58 -10.62 8.68
C ALA A 171 -15.97 -9.99 8.57
N ARG A 172 -16.94 -10.53 9.30
CA ARG A 172 -18.25 -9.88 9.41
C ARG A 172 -18.15 -8.66 10.31
N ILE A 173 -18.79 -7.56 9.92
CA ILE A 173 -18.71 -6.30 10.67
C ILE A 173 -19.47 -6.36 12.00
N ASP A 174 -20.39 -7.31 12.18
CA ASP A 174 -21.18 -7.52 13.38
C ASP A 174 -20.50 -8.44 14.42
N GLN A 175 -19.30 -8.95 14.11
CA GLN A 175 -18.49 -9.76 15.03
C GLN A 175 -17.40 -8.92 15.70
N ASP A 176 -16.81 -9.45 16.78
CA ASP A 176 -15.63 -8.82 17.39
C ASP A 176 -14.41 -9.04 16.50
N LEU A 177 -13.97 -7.99 15.82
CA LEU A 177 -12.81 -8.05 14.93
C LEU A 177 -11.48 -8.21 15.69
N LEU A 178 -11.47 -8.07 17.02
CA LEU A 178 -10.31 -8.43 17.84
C LEU A 178 -10.17 -9.94 18.03
N ASP A 179 -11.23 -10.74 17.82
CA ASP A 179 -11.16 -12.20 17.89
C ASP A 179 -10.57 -12.78 16.59
N PRO A 180 -9.46 -13.52 16.65
CA PRO A 180 -8.90 -14.22 15.49
C PRO A 180 -9.91 -15.11 14.76
N ASN A 181 -10.88 -15.69 15.47
CA ASN A 181 -11.89 -16.58 14.88
C ASN A 181 -12.95 -15.85 14.04
N SER A 182 -13.03 -14.52 14.15
CA SER A 182 -13.90 -13.69 13.30
C SER A 182 -13.36 -13.54 11.87
N TRP A 183 -12.10 -13.95 11.61
CA TRP A 183 -11.41 -13.74 10.35
C TRP A 183 -11.31 -15.02 9.52
N THR A 184 -11.77 -14.95 8.27
CA THR A 184 -11.44 -15.91 7.21
C THR A 184 -10.25 -15.38 6.41
N ILE A 185 -9.22 -16.20 6.20
CA ILE A 185 -8.04 -15.85 5.39
C ILE A 185 -7.99 -16.76 4.17
N SER A 186 -7.92 -16.18 2.97
CA SER A 186 -7.90 -16.94 1.70
C SER A 186 -6.71 -17.86 1.58
N GLU A 187 -6.82 -18.96 0.84
CA GLU A 187 -5.63 -19.70 0.37
C GLU A 187 -4.88 -18.87 -0.67
N SER A 188 -3.57 -19.09 -0.85
CA SER A 188 -2.80 -18.36 -1.88
C SER A 188 -1.47 -19.05 -2.21
N PHE A 189 -0.90 -18.65 -3.34
CA PHE A 189 0.39 -19.10 -3.89
C PHE A 189 1.40 -17.93 -3.90
N SER A 190 2.70 -18.24 -3.81
CA SER A 190 3.72 -17.20 -3.99
C SER A 190 4.00 -16.90 -5.45
N PHE A 191 4.52 -15.70 -5.74
CA PHE A 191 4.80 -15.28 -7.12
C PHE A 191 5.69 -16.26 -7.88
N ASN A 192 6.74 -16.77 -7.23
CA ASN A 192 7.66 -17.73 -7.83
C ASN A 192 7.09 -19.15 -8.04
N GLU A 193 5.85 -19.43 -7.60
CA GLU A 193 5.14 -20.69 -7.85
C GLU A 193 4.33 -20.63 -9.15
N ILE A 194 4.05 -19.43 -9.68
CA ILE A 194 3.10 -19.26 -10.80
C ILE A 194 3.74 -18.93 -12.15
N VAL A 195 4.93 -18.37 -12.15
CA VAL A 195 5.57 -17.87 -13.37
C VAL A 195 7.08 -17.93 -13.26
N SER A 196 7.73 -18.33 -14.34
CA SER A 196 9.17 -18.25 -14.54
C SER A 196 9.51 -17.10 -15.48
N PRO A 197 10.71 -16.52 -15.42
CA PRO A 197 11.13 -15.48 -16.36
C PRO A 197 11.00 -15.88 -17.84
N SER A 198 11.17 -17.16 -18.18
CA SER A 198 11.04 -17.66 -19.56
C SER A 198 9.61 -17.67 -20.09
N ASP A 199 8.59 -17.59 -19.22
CA ASP A 199 7.18 -17.60 -19.64
C ASP A 199 6.72 -16.24 -20.21
N LEU A 200 7.57 -15.22 -20.12
CA LEU A 200 7.24 -13.82 -20.42
C LEU A 200 8.07 -13.25 -21.59
N ASP A 201 8.55 -14.12 -22.47
CA ASP A 201 9.22 -13.69 -23.70
C ASP A 201 8.30 -12.78 -24.53
N LEU A 202 8.88 -11.78 -25.19
CA LEU A 202 8.20 -10.69 -25.91
C LEU A 202 7.43 -9.68 -25.04
N PHE A 203 7.35 -9.85 -23.71
CA PHE A 203 6.75 -8.86 -22.81
C PHE A 203 7.77 -7.87 -22.22
N GLY A 204 9.06 -8.21 -22.26
CA GLY A 204 10.13 -7.37 -21.69
C GLY A 204 10.21 -7.41 -20.16
N VAL A 205 9.73 -8.51 -19.55
CA VAL A 205 9.70 -8.72 -18.10
C VAL A 205 10.33 -10.08 -17.76
N PRO A 206 11.25 -10.14 -16.77
CA PRO A 206 11.82 -9.02 -16.04
C PRO A 206 12.71 -8.14 -16.93
N PHE A 207 12.76 -6.84 -16.63
CA PHE A 207 13.58 -5.87 -17.37
C PHE A 207 15.09 -6.12 -17.17
N TYR A 208 15.46 -6.60 -15.98
CA TYR A 208 16.83 -7.02 -15.67
C TYR A 208 16.81 -8.49 -15.22
N SER A 209 17.73 -9.29 -15.75
CA SER A 209 17.88 -10.69 -15.37
C SER A 209 18.30 -10.83 -13.91
N THR A 210 17.67 -11.76 -13.21
CA THR A 210 17.96 -12.11 -11.81
C THR A 210 17.91 -13.62 -11.63
N LEU A 211 18.52 -14.11 -10.55
CA LEU A 211 18.29 -15.49 -10.11
C LEU A 211 16.91 -15.59 -9.46
N VAL A 212 16.29 -16.78 -9.49
CA VAL A 212 14.94 -17.01 -8.95
C VAL A 212 14.79 -16.58 -7.47
N ARG A 213 15.84 -16.78 -6.66
CA ARG A 213 15.82 -16.53 -5.20
C ARG A 213 16.92 -15.58 -4.73
N ALA A 214 17.58 -14.86 -5.63
CA ALA A 214 18.67 -13.95 -5.23
C ALA A 214 18.75 -12.72 -6.12
N PRO A 215 19.09 -11.55 -5.55
CA PRO A 215 19.24 -10.32 -6.31
C PRO A 215 20.43 -10.41 -7.27
N ALA A 216 20.39 -9.62 -8.33
CA ALA A 216 21.53 -9.33 -9.20
C ALA A 216 22.10 -7.95 -8.88
N GLU A 217 23.43 -7.81 -8.85
CA GLU A 217 24.09 -6.51 -8.83
C GLU A 217 24.31 -6.03 -10.26
N LEU A 218 23.71 -4.89 -10.61
CA LEU A 218 23.75 -4.31 -11.96
C LEU A 218 24.80 -3.21 -12.09
N GLY A 219 25.43 -2.84 -10.98
CA GLY A 219 26.42 -1.79 -10.84
C GLY A 219 26.66 -1.52 -9.34
N SER A 220 27.67 -0.72 -9.01
CA SER A 220 28.09 -0.49 -7.62
C SER A 220 26.92 -0.07 -6.72
N GLY A 221 26.49 -0.98 -5.83
CA GLY A 221 25.39 -0.76 -4.88
C GLY A 221 23.98 -0.74 -5.49
N ARG A 222 23.83 -1.17 -6.75
CA ARG A 222 22.57 -1.19 -7.50
C ARG A 222 22.06 -2.63 -7.61
N LEU A 223 21.11 -2.99 -6.76
CA LEU A 223 20.61 -4.36 -6.63
C LEU A 223 19.21 -4.51 -7.23
N CYS A 224 19.06 -5.39 -8.20
CA CYS A 224 17.75 -5.82 -8.67
C CYS A 224 17.31 -7.07 -7.90
N ALA A 225 16.25 -6.95 -7.10
CA ALA A 225 15.62 -8.12 -6.48
C ALA A 225 14.94 -8.99 -7.54
N PRO A 226 14.75 -10.30 -7.28
CA PRO A 226 13.98 -11.17 -8.15
C PRO A 226 12.59 -10.60 -8.44
N MET A 227 12.05 -10.95 -9.59
CA MET A 227 10.72 -10.49 -9.98
C MET A 227 9.67 -10.93 -8.96
N GLY A 228 8.71 -10.06 -8.65
CA GLY A 228 7.67 -10.37 -7.68
C GLY A 228 6.53 -9.37 -7.65
N TRP A 229 5.62 -9.58 -6.70
CA TRP A 229 4.52 -8.68 -6.38
C TRP A 229 4.48 -8.35 -4.88
N LEU A 230 3.67 -7.38 -4.47
CA LEU A 230 3.45 -7.01 -3.07
C LEU A 230 2.31 -5.98 -2.93
N GLU A 231 1.94 -5.71 -1.68
CA GLU A 231 1.12 -4.56 -1.25
C GLU A 231 -0.27 -4.53 -1.93
N PRO A 232 -1.10 -5.59 -1.78
CA PRO A 232 -2.35 -5.74 -2.51
C PRO A 232 -3.38 -4.65 -2.14
N ASN A 233 -3.98 -4.05 -3.17
CA ASN A 233 -5.23 -3.29 -3.06
C ASN A 233 -6.39 -4.16 -3.57
N ILE A 234 -7.55 -4.04 -2.94
CA ILE A 234 -8.74 -4.83 -3.23
C ILE A 234 -9.64 -4.05 -4.19
N VAL A 235 -10.15 -4.72 -5.20
CA VAL A 235 -11.10 -4.17 -6.17
C VAL A 235 -12.26 -5.13 -6.30
N GLN A 236 -13.47 -4.61 -6.23
CA GLN A 236 -14.66 -5.29 -6.73
C GLN A 236 -15.14 -4.50 -7.94
N PHE A 237 -15.47 -5.19 -9.04
CA PHE A 237 -16.05 -4.56 -10.22
C PHE A 237 -17.55 -4.47 -10.02
N HIS A 238 -18.10 -3.25 -10.01
CA HIS A 238 -19.51 -3.00 -9.70
C HIS A 238 -20.40 -2.80 -10.94
N ASP A 239 -19.81 -2.43 -12.09
CA ASP A 239 -20.55 -2.24 -13.33
C ASP A 239 -20.96 -3.61 -13.92
N PRO A 240 -22.27 -3.92 -14.07
CA PRO A 240 -22.72 -5.18 -14.66
C PRO A 240 -22.27 -5.40 -16.11
N ALA A 241 -21.89 -4.34 -16.83
CA ALA A 241 -21.32 -4.44 -18.17
C ALA A 241 -19.82 -4.76 -18.15
N HIS A 242 -19.15 -4.70 -17.00
CA HIS A 242 -17.75 -5.04 -16.87
C HIS A 242 -17.53 -6.54 -17.05
N LEU A 243 -16.55 -6.91 -17.87
CA LEU A 243 -16.28 -8.30 -18.24
C LEU A 243 -15.95 -9.22 -17.03
N TRP A 244 -15.42 -8.65 -15.96
CA TRP A 244 -15.07 -9.36 -14.72
C TRP A 244 -15.99 -9.07 -13.54
N HIS A 245 -17.15 -8.44 -13.80
CA HIS A 245 -18.19 -8.27 -12.79
C HIS A 245 -18.77 -9.63 -12.40
N ASP A 246 -18.93 -9.83 -11.11
CA ASP A 246 -19.60 -11.00 -10.54
C ASP A 246 -20.93 -10.56 -9.91
N PRO A 247 -22.08 -10.90 -10.51
CA PRO A 247 -23.38 -10.48 -10.00
C PRO A 247 -23.73 -11.07 -8.63
N ALA A 248 -23.04 -12.12 -8.19
CA ALA A 248 -23.20 -12.68 -6.85
C ALA A 248 -22.41 -11.90 -5.79
N GLY A 249 -21.52 -10.99 -6.18
CA GLY A 249 -20.66 -10.23 -5.27
C GLY A 249 -19.61 -11.07 -4.54
N ARG A 250 -19.33 -12.29 -5.02
CA ARG A 250 -18.43 -13.26 -4.37
C ARG A 250 -17.01 -13.21 -4.88
N THR A 251 -16.75 -12.38 -5.89
CA THR A 251 -15.44 -12.21 -6.50
C THR A 251 -14.87 -10.85 -6.14
N VAL A 252 -13.61 -10.88 -5.71
CA VAL A 252 -12.77 -9.68 -5.59
C VAL A 252 -11.45 -9.90 -6.31
N HIS A 253 -10.81 -8.81 -6.69
CA HIS A 253 -9.52 -8.79 -7.35
C HIS A 253 -8.50 -8.08 -6.47
N LEU A 254 -7.30 -8.63 -6.42
CA LEU A 254 -6.16 -8.02 -5.77
C LEU A 254 -5.26 -7.43 -6.86
N PHE A 255 -5.08 -6.12 -6.80
CA PHE A 255 -4.16 -5.36 -7.63
C PHE A 255 -2.90 -5.15 -6.83
N LEU A 256 -1.78 -5.68 -7.32
CA LEU A 256 -0.53 -5.70 -6.58
C LEU A 256 0.52 -4.82 -7.26
N ARG A 257 1.30 -4.13 -6.43
CA ARG A 257 2.55 -3.55 -6.89
C ARG A 257 3.43 -4.64 -7.48
N THR A 258 4.19 -4.32 -8.52
CA THR A 258 5.15 -5.24 -9.12
C THR A 258 6.58 -4.79 -8.90
N ASN A 259 7.48 -5.76 -8.79
CA ASN A 259 8.91 -5.57 -8.96
C ASN A 259 9.33 -6.31 -10.23
N THR A 260 9.26 -5.67 -11.39
CA THR A 260 9.70 -6.26 -12.67
C THR A 260 11.03 -5.69 -13.16
N GLY A 261 11.62 -4.74 -12.43
CA GLY A 261 12.75 -3.92 -12.87
C GLY A 261 12.37 -2.75 -13.79
N GLY A 262 11.16 -2.77 -14.36
CA GLY A 262 10.58 -1.70 -15.18
C GLY A 262 9.46 -0.94 -14.48
N THR A 263 8.64 -0.25 -15.27
CA THR A 263 7.48 0.56 -14.85
C THR A 263 6.23 0.20 -15.64
N GLY A 264 5.05 0.59 -15.14
CA GLY A 264 3.80 0.59 -15.93
C GLY A 264 2.89 -0.62 -15.78
N TYR A 265 3.20 -1.54 -14.85
CA TYR A 265 2.38 -2.74 -14.63
C TYR A 265 2.03 -2.93 -13.16
N ALA A 266 0.80 -3.37 -12.91
CA ALA A 266 0.38 -4.01 -11.67
C ALA A 266 0.15 -5.50 -11.96
N ALA A 267 0.28 -6.35 -10.93
CA ALA A 267 -0.14 -7.73 -11.03
C ALA A 267 -1.61 -7.86 -10.62
N LEU A 268 -2.29 -8.87 -11.17
CA LEU A 268 -3.70 -9.12 -10.96
C LEU A 268 -3.93 -10.54 -10.46
N VAL A 269 -4.61 -10.65 -9.33
CA VAL A 269 -5.03 -11.91 -8.73
C VAL A 269 -6.53 -11.85 -8.46
N LYS A 270 -7.24 -12.96 -8.66
CA LYS A 270 -8.67 -13.09 -8.36
C LYS A 270 -8.86 -13.96 -7.12
N VAL A 271 -9.72 -13.54 -6.21
CA VAL A 271 -10.19 -14.33 -5.07
C VAL A 271 -11.69 -14.53 -5.19
N VAL A 272 -12.16 -15.77 -5.06
CA VAL A 272 -13.58 -16.14 -5.16
C VAL A 272 -14.01 -16.85 -3.88
N GLU A 273 -15.09 -16.37 -3.29
CA GLU A 273 -15.80 -17.05 -2.21
C GLU A 273 -16.57 -18.27 -2.73
N GLN A 274 -16.31 -19.43 -2.11
CA GLN A 274 -17.00 -20.68 -2.35
C GLN A 274 -18.26 -20.80 -1.47
N ASP A 275 -19.17 -21.72 -1.81
CA ASP A 275 -20.41 -21.94 -1.05
C ASP A 275 -20.18 -22.36 0.42
N ASP A 276 -19.02 -22.96 0.71
CA ASP A 276 -18.61 -23.33 2.08
C ASP A 276 -17.95 -22.18 2.86
N GLY A 277 -17.90 -20.98 2.27
CA GLY A 277 -17.31 -19.78 2.85
C GLY A 277 -15.79 -19.68 2.71
N ARG A 278 -15.11 -20.68 2.11
CA ARG A 278 -13.66 -20.59 1.83
C ARG A 278 -13.40 -19.57 0.73
N LEU A 279 -12.25 -18.91 0.82
CA LEU A 279 -11.79 -17.92 -0.14
C LEU A 279 -10.64 -18.51 -0.96
N PHE A 280 -10.87 -18.72 -2.26
CA PHE A 280 -9.92 -19.37 -3.17
C PHE A 280 -9.25 -18.38 -4.12
N THR A 281 -7.92 -18.44 -4.20
CA THR A 281 -7.11 -17.52 -5.01
C THR A 281 -6.71 -18.16 -6.35
N SER A 282 -6.79 -17.40 -7.44
CA SER A 282 -6.43 -17.83 -8.79
C SER A 282 -6.00 -16.66 -9.68
N LEU A 283 -5.38 -16.94 -10.84
CA LEU A 283 -5.17 -15.91 -11.86
C LEU A 283 -6.45 -15.67 -12.68
N GLN A 284 -6.70 -14.39 -12.98
CA GLN A 284 -7.83 -13.96 -13.80
C GLN A 284 -7.69 -14.49 -15.23
N SER A 285 -8.79 -14.98 -15.82
CA SER A 285 -8.83 -15.35 -17.24
C SER A 285 -9.38 -14.20 -18.09
N THR A 286 -8.90 -14.08 -19.32
CA THR A 286 -9.47 -13.20 -20.35
C THR A 286 -10.40 -14.00 -21.29
N PRO A 287 -11.18 -13.36 -22.18
CA PRO A 287 -12.09 -14.06 -23.10
C PRO A 287 -11.44 -15.13 -23.97
N SER A 288 -10.16 -14.97 -24.30
CA SER A 288 -9.40 -15.96 -25.09
C SER A 288 -8.98 -17.19 -24.27
N GLY A 289 -9.31 -17.26 -22.99
CA GLY A 289 -8.89 -18.31 -22.06
C GLY A 289 -7.48 -18.13 -21.51
N LYS A 290 -6.74 -17.09 -21.93
CA LYS A 290 -5.40 -16.77 -21.40
C LYS A 290 -5.48 -16.20 -19.99
N LYS A 291 -4.40 -16.34 -19.22
CA LYS A 291 -4.28 -15.79 -17.87
C LYS A 291 -3.71 -14.37 -17.92
N ALA A 292 -4.36 -13.45 -17.21
CA ALA A 292 -3.89 -12.09 -17.00
C ALA A 292 -3.11 -12.05 -15.69
N LEU A 293 -1.77 -12.10 -15.78
CA LEU A 293 -0.90 -11.89 -14.63
C LEU A 293 -0.60 -10.40 -14.41
N PHE A 294 -0.34 -9.67 -15.49
CA PHE A 294 -0.05 -8.23 -15.47
C PHE A 294 -1.12 -7.46 -16.22
N ILE A 295 -1.38 -6.24 -15.75
CA ILE A 295 -2.23 -5.25 -16.41
C ILE A 295 -1.48 -3.93 -16.56
N PRO A 296 -1.72 -3.15 -17.62
CA PRO A 296 -1.25 -1.77 -17.71
C PRO A 296 -1.75 -0.97 -16.50
N PHE A 297 -0.84 -0.33 -15.79
CA PHE A 297 -1.18 0.36 -14.54
C PHE A 297 -0.22 1.53 -14.26
N PRO A 298 -0.69 2.79 -14.36
CA PRO A 298 0.15 3.96 -14.11
C PRO A 298 0.76 3.92 -12.71
N GLY A 299 2.09 3.83 -12.63
CA GLY A 299 2.82 3.81 -11.36
C GLY A 299 2.82 2.47 -10.62
N GLY A 300 2.33 1.37 -11.21
CA GLY A 300 2.19 0.05 -10.56
C GLY A 300 3.48 -0.63 -10.06
N HIS A 301 4.64 -0.05 -10.35
CA HIS A 301 5.95 -0.53 -9.90
C HIS A 301 6.36 0.02 -8.51
N LEU A 302 5.68 1.08 -8.07
CA LEU A 302 5.76 1.64 -6.72
C LEU A 302 4.42 1.47 -5.99
N LYS A 303 4.42 1.75 -4.68
CA LYS A 303 3.20 1.65 -3.87
C LYS A 303 2.15 2.60 -4.42
N PHE A 304 0.96 2.07 -4.68
CA PHE A 304 -0.23 2.83 -5.08
C PHE A 304 -1.39 2.60 -4.11
N PHE A 305 -2.41 3.45 -4.19
CA PHE A 305 -3.64 3.33 -3.42
C PHE A 305 -4.84 3.48 -4.35
N LEU A 306 -5.83 2.60 -4.19
CA LEU A 306 -7.09 2.63 -4.92
C LEU A 306 -8.23 3.05 -4.00
N HIS A 307 -9.15 3.85 -4.51
CA HIS A 307 -10.38 4.21 -3.81
C HIS A 307 -11.53 4.15 -4.81
N TYR A 308 -12.60 3.43 -4.47
CA TYR A 308 -13.84 3.51 -5.22
C TYR A 308 -14.72 4.59 -4.58
N ASP A 309 -15.15 5.54 -5.39
CA ASP A 309 -16.02 6.64 -4.95
C ASP A 309 -17.47 6.32 -5.31
N ASP A 310 -18.26 5.87 -4.33
CA ASP A 310 -19.67 5.50 -4.52
C ASP A 310 -20.51 6.61 -5.16
N GLY A 311 -20.17 7.88 -4.88
CA GLY A 311 -20.91 9.03 -5.40
C GLY A 311 -20.77 9.23 -6.91
N THR A 312 -19.61 8.92 -7.49
CA THR A 312 -19.36 9.02 -8.94
C THR A 312 -19.32 7.67 -9.65
N GLN A 313 -19.29 6.58 -8.88
CA GLN A 313 -19.04 5.22 -9.37
C GLN A 313 -17.71 5.08 -10.12
N LEU A 314 -16.72 5.89 -9.75
CA LEU A 314 -15.38 5.88 -10.35
C LEU A 314 -14.35 5.29 -9.39
N TYR A 315 -13.34 4.66 -9.97
CA TYR A 315 -12.12 4.28 -9.27
C TYR A 315 -11.11 5.42 -9.38
N TRP A 316 -10.53 5.80 -8.25
CA TRP A 316 -9.44 6.75 -8.14
C TRP A 316 -8.14 6.00 -7.84
N LEU A 317 -7.07 6.37 -8.55
CA LEU A 317 -5.74 5.80 -8.39
C LEU A 317 -4.75 6.90 -8.03
N LEU A 318 -4.14 6.75 -6.86
CA LEU A 318 -3.02 7.55 -6.41
C LEU A 318 -1.72 6.73 -6.54
N SER A 319 -0.77 7.20 -7.35
CA SER A 319 0.48 6.49 -7.61
C SER A 319 1.65 7.43 -7.86
N SER A 320 2.87 6.89 -7.88
CA SER A 320 4.05 7.64 -8.27
C SER A 320 4.18 7.73 -9.79
N GLN A 321 4.52 8.92 -10.29
CA GLN A 321 4.83 9.14 -11.71
C GLN A 321 6.31 8.86 -11.96
N ALA A 322 6.58 7.98 -12.93
CA ALA A 322 7.92 7.82 -13.52
C ALA A 322 8.04 8.72 -14.75
N THR A 323 9.18 9.35 -14.93
CA THR A 323 9.49 10.30 -16.02
C THR A 323 10.75 9.90 -16.78
N ASP A 324 11.65 9.13 -16.17
CA ASP A 324 12.97 8.81 -16.73
C ASP A 324 13.43 7.36 -16.45
N SER A 325 12.50 6.41 -16.29
CA SER A 325 12.80 5.02 -15.91
C SER A 325 13.68 4.24 -16.91
N MET A 326 13.88 4.77 -18.12
CA MET A 326 14.75 4.20 -19.16
C MET A 326 16.17 4.78 -19.16
N VAL A 327 16.51 5.65 -18.20
CA VAL A 327 17.87 6.20 -18.06
C VAL A 327 18.88 5.06 -17.83
N ARG A 328 20.04 5.15 -18.50
CA ARG A 328 21.15 4.21 -18.26
C ARG A 328 21.62 4.34 -16.82
N LEU A 329 21.97 3.22 -16.19
CA LEU A 329 22.49 3.21 -14.80
C LEU A 329 23.67 4.17 -14.59
N THR A 330 24.52 4.35 -15.61
CA THR A 330 25.67 5.26 -15.59
C THR A 330 25.33 6.75 -15.70
N HIS A 331 24.10 7.08 -16.11
CA HIS A 331 23.62 8.45 -16.29
C HIS A 331 22.50 8.82 -15.31
N MET A 332 22.16 7.91 -14.40
CA MET A 332 21.10 8.10 -13.44
C MET A 332 21.52 9.11 -12.37
N PRO A 333 20.63 10.02 -11.93
CA PRO A 333 20.93 10.98 -10.87
C PRO A 333 21.46 10.29 -9.61
N ARG A 334 22.45 10.89 -8.95
CA ARG A 334 23.04 10.34 -7.71
C ARG A 334 22.01 10.13 -6.61
N ALA A 335 21.00 10.98 -6.55
CA ALA A 335 19.92 10.88 -5.56
C ALA A 335 18.96 9.71 -5.80
N ARG A 336 18.87 9.18 -7.02
CA ARG A 336 17.95 8.07 -7.35
C ARG A 336 18.25 6.85 -6.51
N TYR A 337 17.23 6.42 -5.77
CA TYR A 337 17.32 5.24 -4.93
C TYR A 337 17.37 3.98 -5.79
N ASN A 338 18.41 3.19 -5.63
CA ASN A 338 18.56 1.88 -6.28
C ASN A 338 18.39 1.92 -7.81
N LEU A 339 17.26 1.57 -8.41
CA LEU A 339 17.10 1.41 -9.86
C LEU A 339 16.35 2.59 -10.53
N PRO A 340 16.47 2.77 -11.86
CA PRO A 340 15.78 3.84 -12.61
C PRO A 340 14.28 3.91 -12.35
N ASN A 341 13.62 2.76 -12.19
CA ASN A 341 12.19 2.69 -11.91
C ASN A 341 11.80 3.19 -10.49
N ASN A 342 12.72 3.63 -9.63
CA ASN A 342 12.41 4.06 -8.26
C ASN A 342 12.25 5.58 -8.12
N GLU A 343 11.65 6.25 -9.11
CA GLU A 343 11.33 7.68 -9.02
C GLU A 343 10.20 7.94 -8.02
N ARG A 344 10.47 8.75 -7.01
CA ARG A 344 9.61 8.83 -5.83
C ARG A 344 9.12 10.22 -5.48
N HIS A 345 9.48 11.24 -6.25
CA HIS A 345 9.23 12.63 -5.91
C HIS A 345 7.99 13.23 -6.57
N ARG A 346 7.26 12.45 -7.37
CA ARG A 346 6.09 12.92 -8.12
C ARG A 346 4.90 12.02 -7.83
N LEU A 347 3.84 12.60 -7.28
CA LEU A 347 2.59 11.91 -6.97
C LEU A 347 1.52 12.34 -7.98
N GLN A 348 0.81 11.38 -8.57
CA GLN A 348 -0.19 11.59 -9.61
C GLN A 348 -1.52 10.95 -9.24
N LEU A 349 -2.60 11.54 -9.75
CA LEU A 349 -3.97 11.08 -9.59
C LEU A 349 -4.56 10.70 -10.94
N HIS A 350 -5.25 9.57 -10.99
CA HIS A 350 -6.04 9.11 -12.13
C HIS A 350 -7.45 8.76 -11.67
N PHE A 351 -8.39 8.78 -12.61
CA PHE A 351 -9.71 8.19 -12.44
C PHE A 351 -9.97 7.14 -13.53
N SER A 352 -10.89 6.21 -13.26
CA SER A 352 -11.29 5.16 -14.20
C SER A 352 -12.72 4.71 -13.95
N ARG A 353 -13.45 4.39 -15.01
CA ARG A 353 -14.78 3.77 -14.92
C ARG A 353 -14.72 2.26 -14.69
N ASN A 354 -13.66 1.60 -15.17
CA ASN A 354 -13.53 0.14 -15.18
C ASN A 354 -12.32 -0.37 -14.38
N CYS A 355 -11.56 0.51 -13.72
CA CYS A 355 -10.34 0.18 -12.97
C CYS A 355 -9.22 -0.47 -13.81
N ILE A 356 -9.30 -0.39 -15.15
CA ILE A 356 -8.31 -0.90 -16.11
C ILE A 356 -7.78 0.23 -16.97
N ASP A 357 -8.68 1.03 -17.55
CA ASP A 357 -8.37 2.17 -18.41
C ASP A 357 -8.35 3.44 -17.57
N TRP A 358 -7.18 4.07 -17.46
CA TRP A 358 -6.94 5.18 -16.53
C TRP A 358 -6.84 6.52 -17.27
N CYS A 359 -7.65 7.49 -16.84
CA CYS A 359 -7.58 8.89 -17.27
C CYS A 359 -6.75 9.70 -16.27
N PHE A 360 -5.82 10.51 -16.77
CA PHE A 360 -4.95 11.34 -15.93
C PHE A 360 -5.73 12.56 -15.41
N ALA A 361 -5.87 12.67 -14.10
CA ALA A 361 -6.55 13.79 -13.45
C ALA A 361 -5.58 14.95 -13.17
N GLY A 362 -4.33 14.65 -12.82
CA GLY A 362 -3.31 15.66 -12.55
C GLY A 362 -2.18 15.16 -11.63
N LEU A 363 -1.15 15.99 -11.48
CA LEU A 363 -0.14 15.80 -10.44
C LEU A 363 -0.70 16.29 -9.11
N VAL A 364 -0.67 15.46 -8.07
CA VAL A 364 -1.10 15.86 -6.73
C VAL A 364 -0.04 16.75 -6.10
N ALA A 365 1.22 16.30 -6.08
CA ALA A 365 2.34 17.03 -5.53
C ALA A 365 3.64 16.62 -6.23
N ALA A 366 4.60 17.54 -6.31
CA ALA A 366 5.91 17.26 -6.89
C ALA A 366 7.03 17.88 -6.02
N GLY A 367 7.92 17.02 -5.53
CA GLY A 367 9.13 17.44 -4.84
C GLY A 367 10.09 18.16 -5.77
N GLN A 368 10.88 19.09 -5.21
CA GLN A 368 11.88 19.86 -5.96
C GLN A 368 13.01 18.98 -6.51
N THR A 369 13.37 17.95 -5.76
CA THR A 369 14.41 16.98 -6.10
C THR A 369 13.97 15.58 -5.68
N GLU A 370 14.72 14.55 -6.04
CA GLU A 370 14.39 13.19 -5.63
C GLU A 370 14.38 12.99 -4.12
N ARG A 371 15.20 13.74 -3.36
CA ARG A 371 15.20 13.72 -1.88
C ARG A 371 13.85 14.16 -1.32
N HIS A 372 13.18 15.06 -2.02
CA HIS A 372 11.84 15.52 -1.71
C HIS A 372 10.77 14.50 -2.16
N ALA A 373 10.94 13.24 -1.75
CA ALA A 373 10.00 12.18 -2.10
C ALA A 373 8.56 12.55 -1.70
N ARG A 374 7.60 12.08 -2.50
CA ARG A 374 6.14 12.13 -2.31
C ARG A 374 5.60 10.77 -2.71
N ASN A 375 5.69 9.78 -1.81
CA ASN A 375 5.38 8.39 -2.14
C ASN A 375 4.61 7.67 -1.04
N TYR A 376 4.26 6.41 -1.29
CA TYR A 376 3.61 5.53 -0.31
C TYR A 376 2.27 6.05 0.23
N ALA A 377 1.67 7.03 -0.45
CA ALA A 377 0.54 7.77 0.07
C ALA A 377 -0.74 6.91 0.16
N SER A 378 -1.59 7.22 1.12
CA SER A 378 -2.98 6.75 1.20
C SER A 378 -3.93 7.94 1.00
N MET A 379 -5.20 7.65 0.75
CA MET A 379 -6.20 8.70 0.56
C MET A 379 -7.53 8.35 1.21
N ALA A 380 -8.27 9.39 1.58
CA ALA A 380 -9.64 9.30 2.09
C ALA A 380 -10.45 10.52 1.62
N VAL A 381 -11.74 10.32 1.39
CA VAL A 381 -12.66 11.40 1.01
C VAL A 381 -13.12 12.15 2.26
N ASP A 382 -13.10 13.48 2.20
CA ASP A 382 -13.58 14.40 3.24
C ASP A 382 -14.57 15.39 2.62
N GLY A 383 -15.83 14.96 2.48
CA GLY A 383 -16.86 15.70 1.75
C GLY A 383 -16.56 15.76 0.25
N ASP A 384 -16.32 16.98 -0.26
CA ASP A 384 -15.99 17.22 -1.68
C ASP A 384 -14.49 17.11 -1.98
N ASP A 385 -13.66 17.03 -0.95
CA ASP A 385 -12.21 16.99 -1.09
C ASP A 385 -11.66 15.56 -0.96
N LEU A 386 -10.49 15.36 -1.57
CA LEU A 386 -9.69 14.14 -1.38
C LEU A 386 -8.46 14.48 -0.54
N LEU A 387 -8.37 13.85 0.63
CA LEU A 387 -7.21 13.92 1.51
C LEU A 387 -6.17 12.91 1.05
N VAL A 388 -4.91 13.33 1.03
CA VAL A 388 -3.77 12.49 0.65
C VAL A 388 -2.73 12.57 1.76
N LEU A 389 -2.57 11.47 2.51
CA LEU A 389 -1.54 11.35 3.54
C LEU A 389 -0.31 10.68 2.93
N CYS A 390 0.80 11.39 2.88
CA CYS A 390 1.97 11.04 2.09
C CYS A 390 3.21 10.82 2.96
N ARG A 391 4.01 9.81 2.59
CA ARG A 391 5.36 9.67 3.11
C ARG A 391 6.26 10.59 2.29
N SER A 392 6.82 11.58 2.98
CA SER A 392 7.50 12.70 2.35
C SER A 392 8.91 12.87 2.87
N GLY A 393 9.78 13.47 2.06
CA GLY A 393 11.13 13.84 2.43
C GLY A 393 11.45 15.30 2.14
N ASP A 394 12.55 15.75 2.73
CA ASP A 394 13.24 17.00 2.45
C ASP A 394 14.77 16.79 2.49
N GLU A 395 15.53 17.89 2.51
CA GLU A 395 17.00 17.86 2.54
C GLU A 395 17.59 17.20 3.79
N GLU A 396 16.85 17.15 4.90
CA GLU A 396 17.31 16.49 6.13
C GLU A 396 17.09 14.97 6.10
N GLY A 397 16.21 14.49 5.21
CA GLY A 397 15.96 13.08 4.99
C GLY A 397 17.21 12.34 4.52
N ARG A 398 17.37 11.09 4.97
CA ARG A 398 18.53 10.25 4.60
C ARG A 398 18.64 10.11 3.07
N ASP A 399 17.56 9.66 2.44
CA ASP A 399 17.44 9.47 0.99
C ASP A 399 15.95 9.36 0.56
N PRO A 400 15.62 9.25 -0.75
CA PRO A 400 14.23 9.19 -1.23
C PRO A 400 13.42 7.97 -0.79
N GLN A 401 14.06 6.93 -0.28
CA GLN A 401 13.41 5.71 0.22
C GLN A 401 13.20 5.79 1.74
N TYR A 402 14.15 6.34 2.47
CA TYR A 402 14.15 6.50 3.93
C TYR A 402 13.97 7.96 4.31
N THR A 403 12.72 8.40 4.26
CA THR A 403 12.33 9.81 4.42
C THR A 403 11.98 10.15 5.87
N ASN A 404 11.76 11.43 6.16
CA ASN A 404 11.62 11.97 7.51
C ASN A 404 10.29 12.66 7.81
N LEU A 405 9.37 12.79 6.85
CA LEU A 405 8.12 13.52 7.00
C LEU A 405 6.90 12.65 6.73
N ILE A 406 5.80 12.96 7.41
CA ILE A 406 4.43 12.61 7.02
C ILE A 406 3.70 13.92 6.74
N THR A 407 3.14 14.05 5.53
CA THR A 407 2.48 15.28 5.08
C THR A 407 1.04 15.00 4.66
N LEU A 408 0.13 15.92 4.95
CA LEU A 408 -1.25 15.89 4.49
C LEU A 408 -1.42 16.88 3.34
N HIS A 409 -1.90 16.39 2.20
CA HIS A 409 -2.28 17.19 1.04
C HIS A 409 -3.79 17.13 0.84
N ARG A 410 -4.39 18.17 0.25
CA ARG A 410 -5.83 18.27 0.01
C ARG A 410 -6.11 18.63 -1.45
N VAL A 411 -6.63 17.68 -2.22
CA VAL A 411 -7.12 17.94 -3.58
C VAL A 411 -8.56 18.40 -3.48
N LYS A 412 -8.77 19.69 -3.71
CA LYS A 412 -10.10 20.31 -3.56
C LYS A 412 -11.05 19.89 -4.67
N GLU A 413 -12.30 19.60 -4.31
CA GLU A 413 -13.38 19.30 -5.25
C GLU A 413 -12.97 18.26 -6.32
N PHE A 414 -12.27 17.19 -5.90
CA PHE A 414 -11.54 16.28 -6.80
C PHE A 414 -12.41 15.66 -7.90
N ARG A 415 -13.72 15.50 -7.65
CA ARG A 415 -14.69 14.99 -8.63
C ARG A 415 -14.84 15.90 -9.86
N LYS A 416 -14.54 17.20 -9.75
CA LYS A 416 -14.53 18.14 -10.89
C LYS A 416 -13.37 17.90 -11.87
N LEU A 417 -12.42 17.04 -11.53
CA LEU A 417 -11.31 16.66 -12.41
C LEU A 417 -11.71 15.64 -13.48
N VAL A 418 -12.93 15.08 -13.40
CA VAL A 418 -13.46 14.12 -14.37
C VAL A 418 -13.92 14.87 -15.62
N TYR A 419 -13.60 14.31 -16.79
CA TYR A 419 -13.90 14.89 -18.10
C TYR A 419 -14.45 13.86 -19.09
#